data_AF-A0A7C0WUN7-F1
#
_entry.id   AF-A0A7C0WUN7-F1
#
_cell.length_a   1.000
_cell.length_b   1.000
_cell.length_c   1.000
_cell.angle_alpha   90.00
_cell.angle_beta   90.00
_cell.angle_gamma   90.00
#
_symmetry.space_group_name_H-M   'P 1'
#
loop_
_entity.id
_entity.type
_entity.pdbx_description
1 polymer ?
#
loop_
_entity_poly.entity_id
_entity_poly.type
_entity_poly.pdbx_seq_one_letter_code
_entity_poly.pdbx_strand_id
1 'polypeptide(L)'
;VEQVPTDCLVLTLACGKFRFFDKNLGDIGGIPRLLDVGQCNDTYSAIQIAVALADAFDCGVNDLPLSIILSWYEQKAVAILLTLLYLGIKDIRLGPSLPTFISPAVLQVLVDNFDIKPLAATPEEDLKAILG
;
A
#
# COMPACT_ATOMS: atom_id res chain seq x y z
N VAL A 1 11.15 1.05 -4.51
CA VAL A 1 10.62 0.58 -5.81
C VAL A 1 11.70 0.00 -6.71
N GLU A 2 12.93 0.49 -6.71
CA GLU A 2 14.01 -0.02 -7.60
C GLU A 2 14.38 -1.48 -7.34
N GLN A 3 14.23 -1.94 -6.09
CA GLN A 3 14.49 -3.33 -5.69
C GLN A 3 13.28 -4.27 -5.90
N VAL A 4 12.13 -3.74 -6.38
CA VAL A 4 10.93 -4.56 -6.59
C VAL A 4 11.17 -5.54 -7.76
N PRO A 5 10.91 -6.85 -7.59
CA PRO A 5 11.07 -7.85 -8.64
C PRO A 5 10.39 -7.50 -9.96
N THR A 6 11.00 -7.89 -11.09
CA THR A 6 10.60 -7.47 -12.44
C THR A 6 9.24 -8.00 -12.90
N ASP A 7 8.67 -8.95 -12.19
CA ASP A 7 7.34 -9.53 -12.38
C ASP A 7 6.24 -8.85 -11.54
N CYS A 8 6.60 -7.83 -10.75
CA CYS A 8 5.66 -7.06 -9.95
C CYS A 8 5.37 -5.68 -10.55
N LEU A 9 4.13 -5.21 -10.36
CA LEU A 9 3.70 -3.85 -10.67
C LEU A 9 3.70 -2.98 -9.40
N VAL A 10 4.00 -1.70 -9.54
CA VAL A 10 3.88 -0.68 -8.49
C VAL A 10 2.71 0.23 -8.84
N LEU A 11 1.64 0.14 -8.07
CA LEU A 11 0.52 1.07 -8.13
C LEU A 11 0.78 2.23 -7.16
N THR A 12 0.89 3.46 -7.68
CA THR A 12 1.21 4.65 -6.88
C THR A 12 0.13 5.72 -7.04
N LEU A 13 0.03 6.57 -6.04
CA LEU A 13 -0.85 7.74 -6.02
C LEU A 13 -0.32 8.76 -5.02
N ALA A 14 -0.90 9.95 -5.02
CA ALA A 14 -0.50 11.07 -4.16
C ALA A 14 0.95 11.53 -4.32
N CYS A 15 1.36 12.52 -3.53
CA CYS A 15 2.68 13.14 -3.63
C CYS A 15 3.85 12.21 -3.28
N GLY A 16 3.61 11.09 -2.58
CA GLY A 16 4.64 10.09 -2.28
C GLY A 16 5.32 9.53 -3.53
N LYS A 17 4.60 9.52 -4.67
CA LYS A 17 5.14 9.10 -5.97
C LYS A 17 6.39 9.86 -6.38
N PHE A 18 6.55 11.13 -5.98
CA PHE A 18 7.69 11.95 -6.40
C PHE A 18 9.05 11.45 -5.87
N ARG A 19 9.05 10.47 -4.95
CA ARG A 19 10.27 9.76 -4.55
C ARG A 19 10.82 8.85 -5.66
N PHE A 20 10.01 8.49 -6.65
CA PHE A 20 10.37 7.49 -7.65
C PHE A 20 9.64 7.59 -9.01
N PHE A 21 8.88 8.66 -9.24
CA PHE A 21 8.07 8.85 -10.46
C PHE A 21 8.89 8.88 -11.75
N ASP A 22 10.19 9.18 -11.65
CA ASP A 22 11.15 9.30 -12.74
C ASP A 22 11.90 7.99 -13.02
N LYS A 23 11.64 6.93 -12.24
CA LYS A 23 12.32 5.64 -12.38
C LYS A 23 11.76 4.87 -13.56
N ASN A 24 12.65 4.43 -14.45
CA ASN A 24 12.29 3.50 -15.51
C ASN A 24 12.27 2.07 -14.97
N LEU A 25 11.09 1.55 -14.68
CA LEU A 25 10.89 0.18 -14.19
C LEU A 25 10.59 -0.83 -15.30
N GLY A 26 10.44 -0.39 -16.56
CA GLY A 26 10.01 -1.23 -17.68
C GLY A 26 8.51 -1.53 -17.69
N ASP A 27 8.13 -2.59 -18.40
CA ASP A 27 6.75 -3.07 -18.53
C ASP A 27 6.65 -4.59 -18.38
N ILE A 28 5.44 -5.09 -18.14
CA ILE A 28 5.10 -6.52 -18.15
C ILE A 28 4.00 -6.68 -19.19
N GLY A 29 4.33 -7.31 -20.33
CA GLY A 29 3.35 -7.54 -21.39
C GLY A 29 2.76 -6.24 -21.97
N GLY A 30 3.54 -5.15 -22.03
CA GLY A 30 3.09 -3.84 -22.47
C GLY A 30 2.43 -2.99 -21.38
N ILE A 31 2.22 -3.52 -20.17
CA ILE A 31 1.69 -2.76 -19.03
C ILE A 31 2.84 -2.12 -18.26
N PRO A 32 2.92 -0.79 -18.15
CA PRO A 32 4.00 -0.13 -17.39
C PRO A 32 4.08 -0.63 -15.95
N ARG A 33 5.30 -0.93 -15.47
CA ARG A 33 5.51 -1.40 -14.10
C ARG A 33 5.26 -0.35 -13.02
N LEU A 34 5.24 0.93 -13.40
CA LEU A 34 4.85 2.03 -12.53
C LEU A 34 3.52 2.60 -13.03
N LEU A 35 2.44 2.30 -12.31
CA LEU A 35 1.09 2.76 -12.64
C LEU A 35 0.70 3.87 -11.67
N ASP A 36 0.60 5.09 -12.18
CA ASP A 36 0.15 6.25 -11.41
C ASP A 36 -1.37 6.43 -11.53
N VAL A 37 -2.07 6.31 -10.40
CA VAL A 37 -3.54 6.40 -10.30
C VAL A 37 -4.02 7.83 -10.01
N GLY A 38 -3.11 8.76 -9.68
CA GLY A 38 -3.45 10.17 -9.50
C GLY A 38 -3.12 10.76 -8.13
N GLN A 39 -3.99 11.61 -7.61
CA GLN A 39 -3.85 12.31 -6.34
C GLN A 39 -4.23 11.42 -5.13
N CYS A 40 -4.15 11.96 -3.92
CA CYS A 40 -4.50 11.22 -2.70
C CYS A 40 -5.96 10.74 -2.69
N ASN A 41 -6.89 11.52 -3.26
CA ASN A 41 -8.29 11.12 -3.40
C ASN A 41 -8.49 9.95 -4.38
N ASP A 42 -7.57 9.73 -5.32
CA ASP A 42 -7.63 8.61 -6.27
C ASP A 42 -7.27 7.26 -5.63
N THR A 43 -7.05 7.24 -4.31
CA THR A 43 -7.14 6.03 -3.49
C THR A 43 -8.46 5.29 -3.75
N TYR A 44 -9.56 6.02 -3.98
CA TYR A 44 -10.82 5.40 -4.37
C TYR A 44 -10.68 4.55 -5.64
N SER A 45 -10.05 5.09 -6.68
CA SER A 45 -9.79 4.38 -7.94
C SER A 45 -8.89 3.15 -7.72
N ALA A 46 -7.86 3.27 -6.89
CA ALA A 46 -7.01 2.13 -6.53
C ALA A 46 -7.79 1.02 -5.80
N ILE A 47 -8.71 1.38 -4.90
CA ILE A 47 -9.60 0.43 -4.23
C ILE A 47 -10.52 -0.25 -5.25
N GLN A 48 -11.09 0.50 -6.20
CA GLN A 48 -11.94 -0.09 -7.25
C GLN A 48 -11.16 -1.08 -8.14
N ILE A 49 -9.90 -0.80 -8.45
CA ILE A 49 -9.02 -1.75 -9.16
C ILE A 49 -8.85 -3.03 -8.33
N ALA A 50 -8.54 -2.91 -7.03
CA ALA A 50 -8.38 -4.07 -6.17
C ALA A 50 -9.69 -4.89 -6.04
N VAL A 51 -10.84 -4.23 -5.88
CA VAL A 51 -12.14 -4.91 -5.84
C VAL A 51 -12.43 -5.63 -7.16
N ALA A 52 -12.21 -4.98 -8.30
CA ALA A 52 -12.44 -5.61 -9.61
C ALA A 52 -11.52 -6.82 -9.85
N LEU A 53 -10.28 -6.78 -9.36
CA LEU A 53 -9.38 -7.94 -9.40
C LEU A 53 -9.85 -9.06 -8.48
N ALA A 54 -10.27 -8.73 -7.26
CA ALA A 54 -10.80 -9.70 -6.30
C ALA A 54 -12.03 -10.41 -6.87
N ASP A 55 -12.96 -9.66 -7.46
CA ASP A 55 -14.14 -10.20 -8.15
C ASP A 55 -13.75 -11.10 -9.33
N ALA A 56 -12.76 -10.71 -10.13
CA ALA A 56 -12.29 -11.49 -11.27
C ALA A 56 -11.63 -12.82 -10.87
N PHE A 57 -11.03 -12.88 -9.66
CA PHE A 57 -10.40 -14.08 -9.11
C PHE A 57 -11.30 -14.86 -8.14
N ASP A 58 -12.53 -14.42 -7.91
CA ASP A 58 -13.48 -15.01 -6.96
C ASP A 58 -12.88 -15.14 -5.54
N CYS A 59 -12.22 -14.06 -5.07
CA CYS A 59 -11.58 -13.99 -3.76
C CYS A 59 -11.84 -12.65 -3.04
N GLY A 60 -11.39 -12.53 -1.79
CA GLY A 60 -11.40 -11.25 -1.07
C GLY A 60 -10.20 -10.38 -1.45
N VAL A 61 -10.31 -9.05 -1.22
CA VAL A 61 -9.19 -8.12 -1.48
C VAL A 61 -7.92 -8.48 -0.67
N ASN A 62 -8.09 -9.00 0.55
CA ASN A 62 -6.95 -9.45 1.37
C ASN A 62 -6.30 -10.76 0.86
N ASP A 63 -6.95 -11.47 -0.06
CA ASP A 63 -6.42 -12.71 -0.67
C ASP A 63 -5.69 -12.44 -1.98
N LEU A 64 -5.73 -11.19 -2.48
CA LEU A 64 -4.99 -10.79 -3.65
C LEU A 64 -3.48 -10.80 -3.38
N PRO A 65 -2.64 -11.02 -4.41
CA PRO A 65 -1.20 -10.77 -4.34
C PRO A 65 -0.92 -9.25 -4.33
N LEU A 66 -1.40 -8.57 -3.29
CA LEU A 66 -1.37 -7.12 -3.12
C LEU A 66 -0.78 -6.76 -1.76
N SER A 67 0.39 -6.11 -1.78
CA SER A 67 1.01 -5.56 -0.58
C SER A 67 0.76 -4.05 -0.49
N ILE A 68 0.36 -3.55 0.68
CA ILE A 68 0.01 -2.13 0.86
C ILE A 68 1.05 -1.42 1.72
N ILE A 69 1.75 -0.47 1.11
CA ILE A 69 2.67 0.44 1.79
C ILE A 69 2.04 1.84 1.81
N LEU A 70 1.54 2.23 2.98
CA LEU A 70 0.94 3.53 3.20
C LEU A 70 1.98 4.51 3.76
N SER A 71 2.60 5.28 2.86
CA SER A 71 3.40 6.44 3.25
C SER A 71 2.49 7.61 3.59
N TRP A 72 2.59 8.15 4.80
CA TRP A 72 1.75 9.26 5.25
C TRP A 72 2.57 10.50 5.64
N TYR A 73 1.89 11.64 5.71
CA TYR A 73 2.45 12.90 6.19
C TYR A 73 1.38 13.77 6.86
N GLU A 74 0.25 13.98 6.17
CA GLU A 74 -0.84 14.85 6.63
C GLU A 74 -2.16 14.08 6.82
N GLN A 75 -3.23 14.80 7.13
CA GLN A 75 -4.47 14.22 7.65
C GLN A 75 -5.32 13.53 6.58
N LYS A 76 -5.17 13.84 5.29
CA LYS A 76 -5.83 13.06 4.23
C LYS A 76 -5.29 11.63 4.18
N ALA A 77 -4.01 11.41 4.43
CA ALA A 77 -3.46 10.06 4.56
C ALA A 77 -4.06 9.29 5.75
N VAL A 78 -4.44 9.99 6.83
CA VAL A 78 -5.16 9.39 7.96
C VAL A 78 -6.58 8.98 7.55
N ALA A 79 -7.29 9.82 6.80
CA ALA A 79 -8.61 9.48 6.26
C ALA A 79 -8.56 8.27 5.31
N ILE A 80 -7.50 8.17 4.49
CA ILE A 80 -7.23 7.01 3.65
C ILE A 80 -7.02 5.76 4.50
N LEU A 81 -6.17 5.83 5.53
CA LEU A 81 -5.96 4.70 6.45
C LEU A 81 -7.28 4.24 7.05
N LEU A 82 -8.08 5.15 7.63
CA LEU A 82 -9.38 4.81 8.20
C LEU A 82 -10.36 4.20 7.18
N THR A 83 -10.29 4.62 5.92
CA THR A 83 -11.10 4.05 4.84
C THR A 83 -10.70 2.59 4.56
N LEU A 84 -9.40 2.31 4.48
CA LEU A 84 -8.90 0.95 4.30
C LEU A 84 -9.28 0.05 5.48
N LEU A 85 -9.15 0.55 6.72
CA LEU A 85 -9.58 -0.18 7.92
C LEU A 85 -11.09 -0.45 7.91
N TYR A 86 -11.92 0.53 7.52
CA TYR A 86 -13.37 0.35 7.39
C TYR A 86 -13.73 -0.74 6.37
N LEU A 87 -13.00 -0.80 5.25
CA LEU A 87 -13.16 -1.84 4.23
C LEU A 87 -12.59 -3.21 4.65
N GLY A 88 -12.03 -3.32 5.86
CA GLY A 88 -11.47 -4.57 6.39
C GLY A 88 -10.13 -4.96 5.77
N ILE A 89 -9.42 -4.01 5.16
CA ILE A 89 -8.07 -4.23 4.61
C ILE A 89 -7.07 -4.43 5.75
N LYS A 90 -6.20 -5.44 5.60
CA LYS A 90 -5.20 -5.83 6.59
C LYS A 90 -3.77 -5.80 6.03
N ASP A 91 -2.78 -6.05 6.90
CA ASP A 91 -1.34 -6.13 6.57
C ASP A 91 -0.79 -4.86 5.88
N ILE A 92 -1.16 -3.69 6.41
CA ILE A 92 -0.69 -2.40 5.90
C ILE A 92 0.62 -2.03 6.58
N ARG A 93 1.65 -1.74 5.78
CA ARG A 93 2.91 -1.13 6.24
C ARG A 93 2.73 0.38 6.33
N LEU A 94 2.76 0.93 7.55
CA LEU A 94 2.54 2.35 7.82
C LEU A 94 3.87 3.05 8.14
N GLY A 95 4.22 4.08 7.38
CA GLY A 95 5.49 4.80 7.57
C GLY A 95 5.55 6.20 6.94
N PRO A 96 6.68 6.92 7.07
CA PRO A 96 7.98 6.43 7.52
C PRO A 96 8.11 6.22 9.03
N SER A 97 7.24 6.84 9.84
CA SER A 97 7.09 6.58 11.27
C SER A 97 5.63 6.36 11.61
N LEU A 98 5.33 5.76 12.76
CA LEU A 98 3.94 5.71 13.23
C LEU A 98 3.47 7.12 13.64
N PRO A 99 2.19 7.47 13.41
CA PRO A 99 1.65 8.73 13.88
C PRO A 99 1.73 8.91 15.40
N THR A 100 2.29 10.04 15.84
CA THR A 100 2.52 10.34 17.26
C THR A 100 1.24 10.46 18.09
N PHE A 101 0.10 10.67 17.43
CA PHE A 101 -1.21 10.73 18.09
C PHE A 101 -1.80 9.34 18.40
N ILE A 102 -1.18 8.26 17.93
CA ILE A 102 -1.63 6.89 18.24
C ILE A 102 -1.01 6.47 19.57
N SER A 103 -1.85 6.34 20.60
CA SER A 103 -1.42 5.79 21.89
C SER A 103 -1.08 4.29 21.78
N PRO A 104 -0.26 3.72 22.68
CA PRO A 104 0.06 2.30 22.66
C PRO A 104 -1.16 1.38 22.68
N ALA A 105 -2.20 1.72 23.45
CA ALA A 105 -3.43 0.93 23.52
C ALA A 105 -4.19 0.94 22.18
N VAL A 106 -4.25 2.09 21.51
CA VAL A 106 -4.88 2.20 20.18
C VAL A 106 -4.05 1.47 19.14
N LEU A 107 -2.71 1.58 19.20
CA LEU A 107 -1.82 0.84 18.31
C LEU A 107 -2.04 -0.67 18.44
N GLN A 108 -2.19 -1.18 19.66
CA GLN A 108 -2.47 -2.61 19.86
C GLN A 108 -3.79 -3.05 19.21
N VAL A 109 -4.85 -2.24 19.32
CA VAL A 109 -6.11 -2.52 18.61
C VAL A 109 -5.91 -2.57 17.09
N LEU A 110 -5.10 -1.66 16.54
CA LEU A 110 -4.80 -1.65 15.10
C LEU A 110 -4.00 -2.89 14.67
N VAL A 111 -3.04 -3.33 15.48
CA VAL A 111 -2.28 -4.57 15.26
C VAL A 111 -3.20 -5.78 15.33
N ASP A 112 -3.97 -5.94 16.41
CA ASP A 112 -4.75 -7.15 16.67
C ASP A 112 -5.88 -7.35 15.64
N ASN A 113 -6.50 -6.26 15.18
CA ASN A 113 -7.67 -6.34 14.30
C ASN A 113 -7.32 -6.24 12.81
N PHE A 114 -6.27 -5.48 12.47
CA PHE A 114 -5.95 -5.11 11.08
C PHE A 114 -4.52 -5.45 10.67
N ASP A 115 -3.70 -6.01 11.56
CA ASP A 115 -2.32 -6.38 11.26
C ASP A 115 -1.48 -5.19 10.74
N ILE A 116 -1.70 -4.00 11.32
CA ILE A 116 -0.89 -2.81 11.02
C ILE A 116 0.54 -3.04 11.47
N LYS A 117 1.50 -2.78 10.58
CA LYS A 117 2.93 -2.95 10.85
C LYS A 117 3.70 -1.68 10.50
N PRO A 118 4.77 -1.35 11.24
CA PRO A 118 5.73 -0.35 10.79
C PRO A 118 6.47 -0.87 9.53
N LEU A 119 7.17 0.03 8.84
CA LEU A 119 8.21 -0.36 7.89
C LEU A 119 9.34 -1.12 8.61
N ALA A 120 9.96 -2.06 7.91
CA ALA A 120 11.19 -2.71 8.37
C ALA A 120 12.38 -1.72 8.43
N ALA A 121 13.53 -2.18 8.92
CA ALA A 121 14.72 -1.35 8.97
C ALA A 121 15.28 -1.07 7.57
N THR A 122 15.03 -1.99 6.62
CA THR A 122 15.48 -1.86 5.23
C THR A 122 14.39 -2.21 4.21
N PRO A 123 14.44 -1.65 2.99
CA PRO A 123 13.52 -2.04 1.91
C PRO A 123 13.60 -3.52 1.53
N GLU A 124 14.77 -4.15 1.65
CA GLU A 124 14.97 -5.57 1.34
C GLU A 124 14.19 -6.46 2.31
N GLU A 125 14.21 -6.15 3.60
CA GLU A 125 13.43 -6.84 4.63
C GLU A 125 11.93 -6.69 4.39
N ASP A 126 11.46 -5.48 4.06
CA ASP A 126 10.05 -5.26 3.73
C ASP A 126 9.65 -6.06 2.48
N LEU A 127 10.45 -6.03 1.41
CA LEU A 127 10.18 -6.78 0.19
C LEU A 127 10.09 -8.29 0.43
N LYS A 128 11.02 -8.84 1.24
CA LYS A 128 10.97 -10.25 1.64
C LYS A 128 9.73 -10.55 2.48
N ALA A 129 9.33 -9.65 3.37
CA ALA A 129 8.16 -9.88 4.22
C ALA A 129 6.84 -9.87 3.43
N ILE A 130 6.73 -9.05 2.39
CA ILE A 130 5.46 -8.82 1.67
C ILE A 130 5.31 -9.66 0.39
N LEU A 131 6.39 -10.23 -0.16
CA LEU A 131 6.36 -11.03 -1.40
C LEU A 131 6.50 -12.55 -1.16
N GLY A 132 6.84 -12.99 0.05
CA GLY A 132 7.08 -14.41 0.40
C GLY A 132 8.53 -14.83 0.23
#